data_AF-A0A233RE11-F1
#
_entry.id   AF-A0A233RE11-F1
#
_cell.length_a   1.000
_cell.length_b   1.000
_cell.length_c   1.000
_cell.angle_alpha   90.00
_cell.angle_beta   90.00
_cell.angle_gamma   90.00
#
_symmetry.space_group_name_H-M   'P 1'
#
loop_
_entity.id
_entity.type
_entity.pdbx_description
1 polymer ?
#
loop_
_entity_poly.entity_id
_entity_poly.type
_entity_poly.pdbx_seq_one_letter_code
_entity_poly.pdbx_strand_id
1 'polypeptide(L)'
;MTRIKKARTPGRIGARKENRETAEQGRERKRKARRKGLTPGSRHNVGGDNQGGKASKAPKDPRLGSRKPVALVQEDATRDTVAAAKAVAPVKVRKLTPEQELDALENDDRLNTLLDRVEAGDKLSKDDKVWLDRTLARHQQLLEQLGLLDDEDEDDAEPGDDLWDRFMDAELDPAQYRDEEDKS
;
A
#
# COMPACT_ATOMS: atom_id res chain seq x y z
N MET A 1 43.54 -41.43 -8.11
CA MET A 1 42.63 -42.15 -9.05
C MET A 1 41.30 -42.41 -8.35
N THR A 2 40.21 -41.73 -8.71
CA THR A 2 38.89 -42.01 -8.11
C THR A 2 37.78 -41.86 -9.15
N ARG A 3 37.60 -42.90 -9.97
CA ARG A 3 36.48 -43.00 -10.91
C ARG A 3 35.48 -44.02 -10.41
N ILE A 4 34.47 -43.58 -9.66
CA ILE A 4 33.33 -44.43 -9.27
C ILE A 4 32.38 -44.49 -10.47
N LYS A 5 32.25 -45.67 -11.08
CA LYS A 5 31.30 -45.87 -12.19
C LYS A 5 29.91 -46.14 -11.63
N LYS A 6 28.90 -45.41 -12.11
CA LYS A 6 27.49 -45.68 -11.85
C LYS A 6 27.08 -46.98 -12.54
N ALA A 7 26.84 -48.04 -11.77
CA ALA A 7 26.23 -49.26 -12.27
C ALA A 7 24.70 -49.08 -12.36
N ARG A 8 24.08 -49.63 -13.42
CA ARG A 8 22.62 -49.68 -13.56
C ARG A 8 22.14 -51.02 -13.01
N THR A 9 21.20 -50.99 -12.07
CA THR A 9 20.54 -52.20 -11.58
C THR A 9 19.79 -52.86 -12.75
N PRO A 10 20.01 -54.15 -13.03
CA PRO A 10 19.26 -54.84 -14.07
C PRO A 10 17.77 -54.85 -13.70
N GLY A 11 16.92 -54.51 -14.66
CA GLY A 11 15.47 -54.56 -14.50
C GLY A 11 15.00 -55.98 -14.22
N ARG A 12 13.85 -56.13 -13.55
CA ARG A 12 13.25 -57.45 -13.31
C ARG A 12 12.86 -58.07 -14.65
N ILE A 13 13.42 -59.25 -14.94
CA ILE A 13 13.09 -60.04 -16.12
C ILE A 13 11.85 -60.87 -15.79
N GLY A 14 10.67 -60.37 -16.20
CA GLY A 14 9.40 -61.09 -16.10
C GLY A 14 8.41 -60.52 -15.09
N ALA A 15 7.13 -60.86 -15.29
CA ALA A 15 6.04 -60.47 -14.41
C ALA A 15 6.17 -61.21 -13.06
N ARG A 16 6.08 -60.46 -11.95
CA ARG A 16 6.06 -61.04 -10.61
C ARG A 16 4.77 -61.84 -10.45
N LYS A 17 4.85 -63.08 -9.96
CA LYS A 17 3.66 -63.81 -9.51
C LYS A 17 3.10 -63.07 -8.29
N GLU A 18 1.90 -62.52 -8.44
CA GLU A 18 1.17 -61.80 -7.41
C GLU A 18 -0.10 -62.58 -7.04
N ASN A 19 -0.54 -62.45 -5.79
CA ASN A 19 -1.76 -63.09 -5.33
C ASN A 19 -2.98 -62.41 -5.98
N ARG A 20 -4.10 -63.13 -6.08
CA ARG A 20 -5.31 -62.64 -6.77
C ARG A 20 -5.80 -61.30 -6.20
N GLU A 21 -5.80 -61.17 -4.88
CA GLU A 21 -6.18 -59.95 -4.18
C GLU A 21 -5.27 -58.76 -4.54
N THR A 22 -3.96 -58.97 -4.58
CA THR A 22 -2.99 -57.92 -4.96
C THR A 22 -3.14 -57.49 -6.42
N ALA A 23 -3.45 -58.43 -7.32
CA ALA A 23 -3.72 -58.13 -8.73
C ALA A 23 -5.00 -57.29 -8.90
N GLU A 24 -6.06 -57.63 -8.16
CA GLU A 24 -7.34 -56.91 -8.16
C GLU A 24 -7.18 -55.49 -7.61
N GLN A 25 -6.47 -55.33 -6.50
CA GLN A 25 -6.12 -54.02 -5.94
C GLN A 25 -5.28 -53.17 -6.91
N GLY A 26 -4.33 -53.78 -7.63
CA GLY A 26 -3.53 -53.09 -8.64
C GLY A 26 -4.37 -52.57 -9.81
N ARG A 27 -5.32 -53.39 -10.29
CA ARG A 27 -6.28 -53.01 -11.35
C ARG A 27 -7.20 -51.88 -10.88
N GLU A 28 -7.67 -51.92 -9.64
CA GLU A 28 -8.52 -50.89 -9.07
C GLU A 28 -7.78 -49.55 -8.91
N ARG A 29 -6.53 -49.57 -8.41
CA ARG A 29 -5.66 -48.38 -8.37
C ARG A 29 -5.44 -47.79 -9.76
N LYS A 30 -5.20 -48.64 -10.77
CA LYS A 30 -5.04 -48.20 -12.16
C LYS A 30 -6.34 -47.58 -12.71
N ARG A 31 -7.51 -48.14 -12.38
CA ARG A 31 -8.82 -47.58 -12.79
C ARG A 31 -9.09 -46.23 -12.12
N LYS A 32 -8.75 -46.08 -10.84
CA LYS A 32 -8.84 -44.79 -10.10
C LYS A 32 -7.88 -43.75 -10.67
N ALA A 33 -6.63 -44.14 -10.98
CA ALA A 33 -5.64 -43.26 -11.60
C ALA A 33 -6.00 -42.83 -13.02
N ARG A 34 -6.64 -43.69 -13.83
CA ARG A 34 -7.13 -43.32 -15.18
C ARG A 34 -8.21 -42.26 -15.16
N ARG A 35 -9.00 -42.18 -14.08
CA ARG A 35 -10.09 -41.20 -13.94
C ARG A 35 -9.58 -39.83 -13.49
N LYS A 36 -8.38 -39.78 -12.92
CA LYS A 36 -7.66 -38.55 -12.58
C LYS A 36 -6.67 -38.26 -13.71
N GLY A 37 -7.08 -37.45 -14.69
CA GLY A 37 -6.15 -36.96 -15.70
C GLY A 37 -4.94 -36.27 -15.07
N LEU A 38 -3.84 -36.13 -15.82
CA LEU A 38 -2.75 -35.24 -15.41
C LEU A 38 -3.35 -33.85 -15.16
N THR A 39 -2.98 -33.23 -14.06
CA THR A 39 -3.42 -31.86 -13.75
C THR A 39 -3.03 -30.96 -14.93
N PRO A 40 -4.00 -30.27 -15.56
CA PRO A 40 -3.67 -29.33 -16.63
C PRO A 40 -2.80 -28.20 -16.07
N GLY A 41 -1.78 -27.78 -16.84
CA GLY A 41 -0.98 -26.61 -16.48
C GLY A 41 0.29 -26.84 -15.65
N SER A 42 0.99 -27.98 -15.79
CA SER A 42 2.30 -28.21 -15.13
C SER A 42 3.39 -27.18 -15.45
N ARG A 43 3.21 -26.31 -16.46
CA ARG A 43 4.17 -25.24 -16.80
C ARG A 43 3.92 -23.93 -16.05
N HIS A 44 2.72 -23.73 -15.49
CA HIS A 44 2.31 -22.49 -14.81
C HIS A 44 1.81 -22.73 -13.39
N ASN A 45 1.73 -23.97 -12.92
CA ASN A 45 1.51 -24.26 -11.52
C ASN A 45 2.81 -23.94 -10.75
N VAL A 46 3.00 -22.67 -10.42
CA VAL A 46 3.86 -22.27 -9.30
C VAL A 46 3.34 -23.07 -8.12
N GLY A 47 4.12 -24.05 -7.69
CA GLY A 47 3.71 -24.99 -6.65
C GLY A 47 3.12 -24.21 -5.49
N GLY A 48 1.89 -24.57 -5.11
CA GLY A 48 1.19 -23.99 -3.98
C GLY A 48 2.13 -23.91 -2.80
N ASP A 49 2.30 -22.71 -2.28
CA ASP A 49 3.10 -22.40 -1.12
C ASP A 49 2.65 -23.31 0.02
N ASN A 50 3.47 -24.30 0.35
CA ASN A 50 3.33 -25.04 1.60
C ASN A 50 3.70 -24.06 2.71
N GLN A 51 2.72 -23.25 3.13
CA GLN A 51 2.77 -22.51 4.38
C GLN A 51 2.73 -23.52 5.52
N GLY A 52 3.91 -24.01 5.91
CA GLY A 52 4.01 -25.04 6.92
C GLY A 52 5.44 -25.50 7.15
N GLY A 53 6.33 -24.59 7.55
CA GLY A 53 7.64 -24.99 8.01
C GLY A 53 8.60 -23.82 8.15
N LYS A 54 9.13 -23.63 9.37
CA LYS A 54 10.28 -22.78 9.66
C LYS A 54 11.45 -23.18 8.75
N ALA A 55 11.57 -22.52 7.60
CA ALA A 55 12.69 -22.72 6.69
C ALA A 55 13.82 -21.77 7.07
N SER A 56 14.90 -22.34 7.58
CA SER A 56 16.21 -21.72 7.73
C SER A 56 16.60 -20.94 6.47
N LYS A 57 17.12 -19.72 6.65
CA LYS A 57 17.53 -18.78 5.60
C LYS A 57 18.50 -19.43 4.59
N ALA A 58 17.97 -19.97 3.50
CA ALA A 58 18.79 -20.28 2.34
C ALA A 58 19.24 -18.96 1.68
N PRO A 59 20.44 -18.91 1.07
CA PRO A 59 20.92 -17.71 0.37
C PRO A 59 19.95 -17.37 -0.77
N LYS A 60 19.37 -16.17 -0.70
CA LYS A 60 18.48 -15.61 -1.73
C LYS A 60 19.33 -15.17 -2.92
N ASP A 61 18.88 -15.43 -4.14
CA ASP A 61 19.51 -14.95 -5.36
C ASP A 61 19.62 -13.40 -5.33
N PRO A 62 20.82 -12.81 -5.47
CA PRO A 62 21.01 -11.36 -5.49
C PRO A 62 20.20 -10.61 -6.56
N ARG A 63 19.80 -11.30 -7.63
CA ARG A 63 18.99 -10.73 -8.72
C ARG A 63 17.52 -10.59 -8.34
N LEU A 64 17.06 -11.32 -7.32
CA LEU A 64 15.68 -11.25 -6.83
C LEU A 64 15.63 -10.30 -5.64
N GLY A 65 15.12 -9.09 -5.86
CA GLY A 65 14.92 -8.10 -4.82
C GLY A 65 13.94 -8.52 -3.71
N SER A 66 13.75 -7.64 -2.74
CA SER A 66 12.77 -7.81 -1.66
C SER A 66 11.34 -7.84 -2.23
N ARG A 67 10.69 -9.01 -2.18
CA ARG A 67 9.24 -9.17 -2.45
C ARG A 67 8.43 -9.32 -1.15
N LYS A 68 8.94 -8.81 -0.03
CA LYS A 68 8.20 -8.83 1.24
C LYS A 68 7.08 -7.78 1.16
N PRO A 69 5.80 -8.15 1.36
CA PRO A 69 4.73 -7.17 1.40
C PRO A 69 4.98 -6.21 2.57
N VAL A 70 4.84 -4.92 2.30
CA VAL A 70 4.90 -3.86 3.31
C VAL A 70 3.46 -3.51 3.67
N ALA A 71 3.13 -3.49 4.95
CA ALA A 71 1.80 -3.09 5.40
C ALA A 71 1.61 -1.59 5.15
N LEU A 72 0.44 -1.23 4.61
CA LEU A 72 0.10 0.16 4.27
C LEU A 72 -0.25 1.00 5.50
N VAL A 73 -0.68 0.34 6.58
CA VAL A 73 -0.98 0.95 7.88
C VAL A 73 0.08 0.48 8.86
N GLN A 74 0.69 1.42 9.59
CA GLN A 74 1.62 1.12 10.66
C GLN A 74 0.83 0.57 11.84
N GLU A 75 0.59 -0.75 11.86
CA GLU A 75 0.21 -1.43 13.08
C GLU A 75 1.41 -1.36 14.02
N ASP A 76 1.30 -0.53 15.06
CA ASP A 76 2.20 -0.57 16.22
C ASP A 76 2.06 -1.96 16.84
N ALA A 77 2.87 -2.90 16.33
CA ALA A 77 2.92 -4.25 16.84
C ALA A 77 3.46 -4.19 18.26
N THR A 78 2.54 -4.10 19.21
CA THR A 78 2.72 -4.44 20.62
C THR A 78 3.19 -5.88 20.66
N ARG A 79 4.51 -6.06 20.56
CA ARG A 79 5.16 -7.30 20.97
C ARG A 79 5.02 -7.37 22.48
N ASP A 80 3.92 -7.98 22.91
CA ASP A 80 3.75 -8.51 24.25
C ASP A 80 4.77 -9.63 24.46
N THR A 81 6.02 -9.24 24.73
CA THR A 81 6.98 -10.10 25.42
C THR A 81 7.14 -9.54 26.81
N VAL A 82 6.34 -10.10 27.71
CA VAL A 82 6.43 -10.00 29.16
C VAL A 82 7.88 -10.21 29.60
N ALA A 83 8.57 -9.14 30.02
CA ALA A 83 9.65 -9.19 30.99
C ALA A 83 10.08 -7.79 31.46
N ALA A 84 9.96 -7.60 32.77
CA ALA A 84 10.64 -6.62 33.62
C ALA A 84 10.23 -5.14 33.48
N ALA A 85 9.62 -4.67 34.57
CA ALA A 85 9.39 -3.27 34.90
C ALA A 85 10.67 -2.43 34.69
N LYS A 86 10.62 -1.55 33.70
CA LYS A 86 11.49 -0.38 33.62
C LYS A 86 10.62 0.85 33.77
N ALA A 87 11.08 1.73 34.65
CA ALA A 87 10.49 3.01 35.00
C ALA A 87 9.84 3.69 33.79
N VAL A 88 8.58 4.09 33.96
CA VAL A 88 7.84 4.90 33.00
C VAL A 88 8.58 6.23 32.86
N ALA A 89 9.42 6.33 31.84
CA ALA A 89 9.87 7.63 31.36
C ALA A 89 8.62 8.45 31.02
N PRO A 90 8.57 9.76 31.34
CA PRO A 90 7.43 10.59 30.98
C PRO A 90 7.23 10.44 29.47
N VAL A 91 6.06 9.93 29.11
CA VAL A 91 5.63 9.82 27.72
C VAL A 91 5.73 11.22 27.17
N LYS A 92 6.74 11.46 26.33
CA LYS A 92 6.84 12.69 25.56
C LYS A 92 5.58 12.69 24.71
N VAL A 93 4.57 13.42 25.16
CA VAL A 93 3.36 13.70 24.39
C VAL A 93 3.90 14.18 23.05
N ARG A 94 3.69 13.39 22.00
CA ARG A 94 4.15 13.74 20.67
C ARG A 94 3.46 15.06 20.37
N LYS A 95 4.21 16.15 20.41
CA LYS A 95 3.71 17.46 20.01
C LYS A 95 3.24 17.26 18.57
N LEU A 96 1.95 17.44 18.32
CA LEU A 96 1.42 17.45 16.96
C LEU A 96 2.23 18.48 16.17
N THR A 97 2.55 18.17 14.92
CA THR A 97 3.14 19.19 14.04
C THR A 97 2.08 20.28 13.80
N PRO A 98 2.48 21.54 13.54
CA PRO A 98 1.52 22.61 13.28
C PRO A 98 0.51 22.24 12.16
N GLU A 99 0.98 21.56 11.11
CA GLU A 99 0.13 21.01 10.04
C GLU A 99 -0.91 20.01 10.55
N GLN A 100 -0.50 19.06 11.39
CA GLN A 100 -1.42 18.06 11.96
C GLN A 100 -2.46 18.67 12.89
N GLU A 101 -2.09 19.73 13.60
CA GLU A 101 -3.02 20.47 14.45
C GLU A 101 -4.02 21.28 13.59
N LEU A 102 -3.56 21.87 12.49
CA LEU A 102 -4.40 22.58 11.53
C LEU A 102 -5.42 21.62 10.90
N ASP A 103 -4.95 20.49 10.35
CA ASP A 103 -5.80 19.44 9.78
C ASP A 103 -6.85 18.95 10.77
N ALA A 104 -6.46 18.79 12.05
CA ALA A 104 -7.38 18.34 13.09
C ALA A 104 -8.46 19.40 13.42
N LEU A 105 -8.12 20.69 13.36
CA LEU A 105 -9.08 21.78 13.56
C LEU A 105 -10.05 21.91 12.38
N GLU A 106 -9.56 21.81 11.14
CA GLU A 106 -10.40 21.87 9.94
C GLU A 106 -11.40 20.69 9.87
N ASN A 107 -10.99 19.53 10.36
CA ASN A 107 -11.84 18.34 10.43
C ASN A 107 -12.66 18.22 11.74
N ASP A 108 -12.71 19.24 12.60
CA ASP A 108 -13.51 19.20 13.83
C ASP A 108 -15.01 19.41 13.52
N ASP A 109 -15.80 18.36 13.72
CA ASP A 109 -17.27 18.36 13.56
C ASP A 109 -17.95 19.50 14.34
N ARG A 110 -17.44 19.84 15.53
CA ARG A 110 -18.02 20.91 16.35
C ARG A 110 -17.79 22.27 15.71
N LEU A 111 -16.59 22.52 15.16
CA LEU A 111 -16.27 23.76 14.49
C LEU A 111 -17.18 23.94 13.27
N ASN A 112 -17.27 22.92 12.43
CA ASN A 112 -18.09 22.91 11.22
C ASN A 112 -19.58 23.15 11.55
N THR A 113 -20.12 22.45 12.55
CA THR A 113 -21.52 22.63 12.98
C THR A 113 -21.81 24.06 13.48
N LEU A 114 -20.84 24.71 14.15
CA LEU A 114 -21.01 26.08 14.62
C LEU A 114 -20.93 27.09 13.47
N LEU A 115 -20.07 26.87 12.49
CA LEU A 115 -19.98 27.70 11.27
C LEU A 115 -21.28 27.62 10.47
N ASP A 116 -21.81 26.42 10.21
CA ASP A 116 -23.08 26.23 9.51
C ASP A 116 -24.24 27.01 10.15
N ARG A 117 -24.30 27.03 11.48
CA ARG A 117 -25.32 27.79 12.23
C ARG A 117 -25.13 29.30 12.08
N VAL A 118 -23.88 29.77 12.08
CA VAL A 118 -23.58 31.19 11.84
C VAL A 118 -24.00 31.58 10.43
N GLU A 119 -23.74 30.74 9.42
CA GLU A 119 -24.17 30.95 8.03
C GLU A 119 -25.70 30.93 7.90
N ALA A 120 -26.38 30.04 8.62
CA ALA A 120 -27.84 30.02 8.70
C ALA A 120 -28.45 31.23 9.43
N GLY A 121 -27.62 32.07 10.07
CA GLY A 121 -28.04 33.26 10.82
C GLY A 121 -28.56 32.95 12.23
N ASP A 122 -28.32 31.75 12.75
CA ASP A 122 -28.75 31.34 14.09
C ASP A 122 -27.92 32.02 15.18
N LYS A 123 -28.55 32.28 16.33
CA LYS A 123 -27.88 32.91 17.48
C LYS A 123 -27.13 31.87 18.31
N LEU A 124 -25.80 31.87 18.23
CA LEU A 124 -24.94 31.07 19.10
C LEU A 124 -25.00 31.55 20.57
N SER A 125 -24.78 30.62 21.49
CA SER A 125 -24.59 30.91 22.91
C SER A 125 -23.31 31.73 23.14
N LYS A 126 -23.19 32.42 24.28
CA LYS A 126 -21.97 33.19 24.59
C LYS A 126 -20.73 32.31 24.65
N ASP A 127 -20.87 31.13 25.24
CA ASP A 127 -19.76 30.18 25.42
C ASP A 127 -19.30 29.61 24.06
N ASP A 128 -20.24 29.31 23.16
CA ASP A 128 -19.91 28.82 21.82
C ASP A 128 -19.24 29.89 20.95
N LYS A 129 -19.65 31.17 21.09
CA LYS A 129 -18.97 32.28 20.41
C LYS A 129 -17.53 32.44 20.88
N VAL A 130 -17.32 32.46 22.20
CA VAL A 130 -15.95 32.56 22.77
C VAL A 130 -15.09 31.37 22.34
N TRP A 131 -15.67 30.16 22.29
CA TRP A 131 -14.96 28.99 21.81
C TRP A 131 -14.60 29.11 20.32
N LEU A 132 -15.56 29.52 19.48
CA LEU A 132 -15.37 29.71 18.04
C LEU A 132 -14.27 30.74 17.76
N ASP A 133 -14.35 31.92 18.39
CA ASP A 133 -13.38 33.00 18.25
C ASP A 133 -11.96 32.53 18.65
N ARG A 134 -11.85 31.77 19.75
CA ARG A 134 -10.57 31.19 20.20
C ARG A 134 -10.02 30.18 19.19
N THR A 135 -10.88 29.34 18.63
CA THR A 135 -10.48 28.31 17.66
C THR A 135 -10.04 28.96 16.34
N LEU A 136 -10.76 29.98 15.86
CA LEU A 136 -10.37 30.74 14.67
C LEU A 136 -9.06 31.50 14.87
N ALA A 137 -8.84 32.11 16.05
CA ALA A 137 -7.57 32.74 16.37
C ALA A 137 -6.40 31.73 16.39
N ARG A 138 -6.64 30.51 16.90
CA ARG A 138 -5.65 29.43 16.86
C ARG A 138 -5.35 28.98 15.44
N HIS A 139 -6.37 28.87 14.60
CA HIS A 139 -6.23 28.53 13.18
C HIS A 139 -5.37 29.56 12.44
N GLN A 140 -5.64 30.86 12.62
CA GLN A 140 -4.82 31.93 12.04
C GLN A 140 -3.36 31.85 12.47
N GLN A 141 -3.11 31.62 13.77
CA GLN A 141 -1.74 31.44 14.28
C GLN A 141 -1.02 30.24 13.63
N LEU A 142 -1.73 29.14 13.36
CA LEU A 142 -1.14 27.97 12.71
C LEU A 142 -0.81 28.27 11.25
N LEU A 143 -1.68 28.98 10.54
CA LEU A 143 -1.40 29.41 9.17
C LEU A 143 -0.20 30.37 9.09
N GLU A 144 -0.08 31.33 10.02
CA GLU A 144 1.09 32.22 10.13
C GLU A 144 2.38 31.43 10.41
N GLN A 145 2.34 30.44 11.31
CA GLN A 145 3.48 29.57 11.59
C GLN A 145 3.92 28.72 10.40
N LEU A 146 2.99 28.43 9.48
CA LEU A 146 3.25 27.70 8.25
C LEU A 146 3.64 28.61 7.08
N GLY A 147 3.58 29.94 7.25
CA GLY A 147 3.81 30.89 6.17
C GLY A 147 2.73 30.87 5.09
N LEU A 148 1.50 30.52 5.46
CA LEU A 148 0.35 30.43 4.54
C LEU A 148 -0.55 31.68 4.56
N LEU A 149 -0.31 32.62 5.49
CA LEU A 149 -0.84 33.99 5.42
C LEU A 149 0.14 34.81 4.59
N ASP A 150 0.00 34.73 3.27
CA ASP A 150 0.84 35.47 2.33
C ASP A 150 0.27 36.89 2.14
N ASP A 151 0.88 37.87 2.81
CA ASP A 151 0.70 39.30 2.54
C ASP A 151 2.04 39.99 2.22
N GLU A 152 3.18 39.28 2.24
CA GLU A 152 4.53 39.88 2.10
C GLU A 152 5.34 39.38 0.89
N ASP A 153 4.99 38.27 0.21
CA ASP A 153 5.83 37.69 -0.85
C ASP A 153 5.21 37.74 -2.28
N GLU A 154 4.02 38.31 -2.49
CA GLU A 154 3.39 38.39 -3.82
C GLU A 154 3.90 39.55 -4.70
N ASP A 155 4.58 40.55 -4.12
CA ASP A 155 5.00 41.77 -4.84
C ASP A 155 6.33 41.66 -5.64
N ASP A 156 7.03 40.51 -5.61
CA ASP A 156 8.31 40.30 -6.34
C ASP A 156 8.19 39.32 -7.53
N ALA A 157 6.97 38.95 -7.92
CA ALA A 157 6.75 38.17 -9.13
C ALA A 157 6.90 39.08 -10.37
N GLU A 158 8.07 39.03 -11.02
CA GLU A 158 8.28 39.60 -12.35
C GLU A 158 7.17 39.12 -13.32
N PRO A 159 6.61 39.99 -14.19
CA PRO A 159 5.43 39.72 -15.02
C PRO A 159 5.63 38.70 -16.17
N GLY A 160 6.41 37.65 -15.94
CA GLY A 160 6.64 36.53 -16.84
C GLY A 160 7.03 35.21 -16.15
N ASP A 161 7.13 35.20 -14.81
CA ASP A 161 7.38 33.97 -14.03
C ASP A 161 6.11 33.27 -13.55
N ASP A 162 4.92 33.85 -13.82
CA ASP A 162 3.67 33.15 -13.58
C ASP A 162 3.56 31.94 -14.52
N LEU A 163 3.68 30.75 -13.91
CA LEU A 163 3.53 29.46 -14.57
C LEU A 163 2.18 29.34 -15.27
N TRP A 164 1.16 30.07 -14.81
CA TRP A 164 -0.16 30.13 -15.41
C TRP A 164 -0.14 30.91 -16.73
N ASP A 165 0.48 32.10 -16.76
CA ASP A 165 0.66 32.88 -17.99
C ASP A 165 1.50 32.14 -19.03
N ARG A 166 2.61 31.50 -18.61
CA ARG A 166 3.42 30.67 -19.51
C ARG A 166 2.64 29.48 -20.07
N PHE A 167 1.74 28.89 -19.28
CA PHE A 167 0.88 27.80 -19.74
C PHE A 167 -0.17 28.28 -20.75
N MET A 168 -0.78 29.44 -20.50
CA MET A 168 -1.77 30.04 -21.40
C MET A 168 -1.14 30.52 -22.72
N ASP A 169 0.08 31.04 -22.68
CA ASP A 169 0.83 31.45 -23.88
C ASP A 169 1.41 30.27 -24.66
N ALA A 170 1.66 29.12 -24.02
CA ALA A 170 2.35 28.00 -24.65
C ALA A 170 1.48 27.19 -25.63
N GLU A 171 0.14 27.21 -25.55
CA GLU A 171 -0.68 26.29 -26.36
C GLU A 171 -2.08 26.83 -26.70
N LEU A 172 -2.20 27.58 -27.81
CA LEU A 172 -3.25 27.37 -28.80
C LEU A 172 -2.94 28.12 -30.11
N ASP A 173 -2.17 27.53 -31.04
CA ASP A 173 -2.14 28.00 -32.43
C ASP A 173 -3.34 27.40 -33.19
N PRO A 174 -4.42 28.17 -33.45
CA PRO A 174 -5.63 27.64 -34.09
C PRO A 174 -5.39 27.27 -35.57
N ALA A 175 -4.26 27.69 -36.16
CA ALA A 175 -3.93 27.42 -37.54
C ALA A 175 -3.55 25.96 -37.80
N GLN A 176 -3.14 25.20 -36.78
CA GLN A 176 -2.77 23.78 -36.94
C GLN A 176 -3.96 22.83 -37.10
N TYR A 177 -5.19 23.27 -36.85
CA TYR A 177 -6.42 22.46 -36.95
C TYR A 177 -7.40 22.96 -38.01
N ARG A 178 -6.98 23.92 -38.84
CA ARG A 178 -7.80 24.36 -39.98
C ARG A 178 -7.58 23.36 -41.11
N ASP A 179 -8.38 22.30 -41.11
CA ASP A 179 -8.43 21.34 -42.22
C ASP A 179 -8.65 22.13 -43.52
N GLU A 180 -7.64 22.14 -44.39
CA GLU A 180 -7.75 22.68 -45.74
C GLU A 180 -8.81 21.83 -46.46
N GLU A 181 -10.00 22.37 -46.65
CA GLU A 181 -11.03 21.77 -47.50
C GLU A 181 -10.45 21.62 -48.92
N ASP A 182 -10.03 20.40 -49.25
CA ASP A 182 -9.68 19.99 -50.61
C ASP A 182 -10.90 20.26 -51.52
N LYS A 183 -10.87 21.41 -52.18
CA LYS A 183 -11.79 21.78 -53.26
C LYS A 183 -11.54 20.87 -54.46
N SER A 184 -12.35 19.82 -54.58
CA SER A 184 -12.57 19.05 -55.81
C SER A 184 -13.42 19.82 -56.81
#